data_AF-A0A7L9IY63-F1
#
_entry.id   AF-A0A7L9IY63-F1
#
_cell.length_a   1.000
_cell.length_b   1.000
_cell.length_c   1.000
_cell.angle_alpha   90.00
_cell.angle_beta   90.00
_cell.angle_gamma   90.00
#
_symmetry.space_group_name_H-M   'P 1'
#
loop_
_entity.id
_entity.type
_entity.pdbx_description
1 polymer ?
#
loop_
_entity_poly.entity_id
_entity_poly.type
_entity_poly.pdbx_seq_one_letter_code
_entity_poly.pdbx_strand_id
1 'polypeptide(L)'
;MSTDKRSIGELLVANDLLAREVLMDTDQLHARDVIRAWPALRDAAEAFWSALPNPGAHPGPRPDEHLIRHTLDLNGLRSKGLWPNAGRSDTRLIAMAGNFEQAARLLHRFYRVEGHKLAAPVVRDLEAAETRALHSLYLVAHGASVALAHEHEKYQDPGMRQHRTPGSPEAVPKVVVSLREQLAGVEQALGLHLGRRWPAALEGEHREAPDASRLREALAVWDVQAHRAMSQSPSASTALIVCHTQAVVIGNGHALVRAAALREHVDPLEYRDRLAPSLETTAANFRAAGEVWRHMARAGEGLDKDLRVASGEVVAAAREIVRDGAMLASPDVLAQRVDLAQAGRTMQHALISSATLGQAVKELAADPNLSGPARWVHEEAIKAQTRLHAADALSRQHASYVEPSPMNAWVNPNALRRNADVPLPPVLRESISGQMERLAQSAVAGRDVAGGALGRHPQLTGREIEGRGLPVPDAPTSLFFGR
;
A
#
# COMPACT_ATOMS: atom_id res chain seq x y z
N MET A 1 23.27 -7.52 2.42
CA MET A 1 22.60 -6.38 1.76
C MET A 1 21.89 -6.91 0.54
N SER A 2 20.57 -6.80 0.52
CA SER A 2 19.78 -7.16 -0.66
C SER A 2 19.89 -6.02 -1.68
N THR A 3 20.35 -6.30 -2.89
CA THR A 3 20.30 -5.33 -3.99
C THR A 3 18.90 -5.31 -4.57
N ASP A 4 18.30 -4.12 -4.67
CA ASP A 4 17.03 -3.91 -5.35
C ASP A 4 17.20 -4.25 -6.84
N LYS A 5 16.52 -5.31 -7.29
CA LYS A 5 16.58 -5.81 -8.67
C LYS A 5 15.56 -5.12 -9.58
N ARG A 6 14.69 -4.27 -9.04
CA ARG A 6 13.62 -3.63 -9.80
C ARG A 6 14.16 -2.67 -10.86
N SER A 7 13.55 -2.71 -12.03
CA SER A 7 13.84 -1.76 -13.12
C SER A 7 13.24 -0.37 -12.83
N ILE A 8 13.63 0.64 -13.62
CA ILE A 8 13.04 1.99 -13.53
C ILE A 8 11.53 1.92 -13.74
N GLY A 9 11.07 1.19 -14.76
CA GLY A 9 9.65 1.01 -15.05
C GLY A 9 8.89 0.40 -13.86
N GLU A 10 9.45 -0.62 -13.21
CA GLU A 10 8.83 -1.26 -12.04
C GLU A 10 8.73 -0.33 -10.83
N LEU A 11 9.74 0.51 -10.60
CA LEU A 11 9.71 1.54 -9.55
C LEU A 11 8.63 2.59 -9.82
N LEU A 12 8.46 3.00 -11.06
CA LEU A 12 7.43 3.95 -11.46
C LEU A 12 6.02 3.33 -11.43
N VAL A 13 5.88 2.04 -11.76
CA VAL A 13 4.63 1.29 -11.58
C VAL A 13 4.27 1.21 -10.10
N ALA A 14 5.25 0.96 -9.22
CA ALA A 14 5.02 0.99 -7.77
C ALA A 14 4.54 2.37 -7.30
N ASN A 15 5.08 3.46 -7.85
CA ASN A 15 4.61 4.81 -7.55
C ASN A 15 3.18 5.07 -8.02
N ASP A 16 2.82 4.63 -9.22
CA ASP A 16 1.45 4.79 -9.75
C ASP A 16 0.42 4.08 -8.85
N LEU A 17 0.77 2.91 -8.31
CA LEU A 17 -0.10 2.15 -7.40
C LEU A 17 -0.23 2.83 -6.04
N LEU A 18 0.87 3.25 -5.44
CA LEU A 18 0.86 4.00 -4.18
C LEU A 18 0.05 5.29 -4.32
N ALA A 19 0.15 5.96 -5.47
CA ALA A 19 -0.63 7.17 -5.77
C ALA A 19 -2.13 6.87 -5.88
N ARG A 20 -2.52 5.75 -6.49
CA ARG A 20 -3.92 5.29 -6.50
C ARG A 20 -4.42 4.93 -5.11
N GLU A 21 -3.60 4.30 -4.27
CA GLU A 21 -3.96 4.03 -2.87
C GLU A 21 -4.21 5.32 -2.08
N VAL A 22 -3.40 6.37 -2.32
CA VAL A 22 -3.64 7.71 -1.75
C VAL A 22 -5.01 8.26 -2.16
N LEU A 23 -5.42 8.04 -3.41
CA LEU A 23 -6.73 8.46 -3.92
C LEU A 23 -7.90 7.64 -3.36
N MET A 24 -7.72 6.32 -3.21
CA MET A 24 -8.78 5.44 -2.70
C MET A 24 -9.03 5.62 -1.20
N ASP A 25 -7.99 5.98 -0.45
CA ASP A 25 -8.04 6.17 1.00
C ASP A 25 -8.16 7.66 1.39
N THR A 26 -8.75 8.53 0.55
CA THR A 26 -8.84 9.98 0.80
C THR A 26 -9.53 10.32 2.12
N ASP A 27 -10.50 9.52 2.54
CA ASP A 27 -11.25 9.73 3.80
C ASP A 27 -10.39 9.44 5.04
N GLN A 28 -9.39 8.58 4.88
CA GLN A 28 -8.42 8.22 5.92
C GLN A 28 -7.13 9.06 5.82
N LEU A 29 -7.00 9.87 4.77
CA LEU A 29 -5.81 10.65 4.50
C LEU A 29 -5.73 11.86 5.43
N HIS A 30 -4.69 11.89 6.26
CA HIS A 30 -4.43 13.04 7.11
C HIS A 30 -3.60 14.10 6.36
N ALA A 31 -4.22 15.24 6.05
CA ALA A 31 -3.58 16.34 5.32
C ALA A 31 -2.21 16.74 5.89
N ARG A 32 -2.07 16.76 7.22
CA ARG A 32 -0.80 17.08 7.88
C ARG A 32 0.31 16.08 7.54
N ASP A 33 -0.02 14.80 7.49
CA ASP A 33 0.95 13.74 7.25
C ASP A 33 1.44 13.78 5.80
N VAL A 34 0.54 14.07 4.86
CA VAL A 34 0.84 14.29 3.44
C VAL A 34 1.75 15.51 3.24
N ILE A 35 1.38 16.66 3.81
CA ILE A 35 2.16 17.91 3.66
C ILE A 35 3.54 17.83 4.36
N ARG A 36 3.69 16.98 5.39
CA ARG A 36 5.01 16.69 5.97
C ARG A 36 5.87 15.83 5.04
N ALA A 37 5.29 14.86 4.34
CA ALA A 37 6.00 14.00 3.39
C ALA A 37 6.31 14.68 2.04
N TRP A 38 5.54 15.71 1.67
CA TRP A 38 5.62 16.37 0.37
C TRP A 38 7.02 16.83 -0.06
N PRO A 39 7.85 17.47 0.78
CA PRO A 39 9.18 17.92 0.34
C PRO A 39 10.09 16.76 -0.08
N ALA A 40 10.07 15.64 0.65
CA ALA A 40 10.87 14.47 0.29
C ALA A 40 10.43 13.88 -1.05
N LEU A 41 9.11 13.82 -1.29
CA LEU A 41 8.57 13.39 -2.58
C LEU A 41 8.98 14.33 -3.72
N ARG A 42 8.88 15.65 -3.51
CA ARG A 42 9.32 16.66 -4.49
C ARG A 42 10.79 16.50 -4.81
N ASP A 43 11.66 16.50 -3.80
CA ASP A 43 13.11 16.49 -3.99
C ASP A 43 13.55 15.22 -4.73
N ALA A 44 12.93 14.07 -4.41
CA ALA A 44 13.16 12.82 -5.12
C ALA A 44 12.65 12.84 -6.56
N ALA A 45 11.46 13.41 -6.81
CA ALA A 45 10.90 13.55 -8.14
C ALA A 45 11.72 14.50 -9.02
N GLU A 46 12.23 15.60 -8.45
CA GLU A 46 13.15 16.52 -9.12
C GLU A 46 14.46 15.81 -9.48
N ALA A 47 15.06 15.09 -8.54
CA ALA A 47 16.28 14.32 -8.81
C ALA A 47 16.08 13.27 -9.92
N PHE A 48 14.92 12.59 -9.94
CA PHE A 48 14.55 11.70 -11.03
C PHE A 48 14.44 12.44 -12.37
N TRP A 49 13.75 13.59 -12.38
CA TRP A 49 13.52 14.37 -13.59
C TRP A 49 14.84 14.89 -14.20
N SER A 50 15.72 15.44 -13.36
CA SER A 50 17.05 15.91 -13.78
C SER A 50 17.96 14.76 -14.25
N ALA A 51 17.68 13.52 -13.87
CA ALA A 51 18.42 12.35 -14.32
C ALA A 51 17.92 11.78 -15.66
N LEU A 52 16.77 12.22 -16.17
CA LEU A 52 16.21 11.70 -17.42
C LEU A 52 17.07 12.10 -18.63
N PRO A 53 17.34 11.18 -19.56
CA PRO A 53 18.04 11.50 -20.79
C PRO A 53 17.34 12.61 -21.58
N ASN A 54 18.11 13.50 -22.21
CA ASN A 54 17.60 14.42 -23.20
C ASN A 54 17.78 13.82 -24.60
N PRO A 55 16.74 13.22 -25.22
CA PRO A 55 16.80 12.84 -26.62
C PRO A 55 16.94 14.13 -27.42
N GLY A 56 18.17 14.45 -27.82
CA GLY A 56 18.41 15.54 -28.75
C GLY A 56 17.45 15.41 -29.94
N ALA A 57 16.59 16.41 -30.11
CA ALA A 57 15.54 16.52 -31.14
C ALA A 57 14.29 15.62 -30.98
N HIS A 58 13.52 15.80 -29.90
CA HIS A 58 12.08 15.49 -29.94
C HIS A 58 11.20 16.70 -30.25
N PRO A 59 10.29 16.60 -31.24
CA PRO A 59 9.28 17.60 -31.49
C PRO A 59 8.10 17.38 -30.54
N GLY A 60 8.21 17.90 -29.32
CA GLY A 60 7.12 17.91 -28.36
C GLY A 60 7.51 18.71 -27.12
N PRO A 61 6.62 19.52 -26.54
CA PRO A 61 6.92 20.19 -25.28
C PRO A 61 7.02 19.11 -24.20
N ARG A 62 8.24 18.82 -23.75
CA ARG A 62 8.46 18.24 -22.42
C ARG A 62 7.90 19.21 -21.38
N PRO A 63 7.40 18.71 -20.23
CA PRO A 63 7.23 19.60 -19.09
C PRO A 63 8.59 20.23 -18.81
N ASP A 64 8.62 21.56 -18.81
CA ASP A 64 9.84 22.29 -18.47
C ASP A 64 10.34 21.79 -17.11
N GLU A 65 11.66 21.62 -16.92
CA GLU A 65 12.24 21.33 -15.61
C GLU A 65 11.81 22.41 -14.59
N HIS A 66 11.62 23.64 -15.07
CA HIS A 66 11.01 24.72 -14.30
C HIS A 66 9.54 24.45 -13.93
N LEU A 67 8.77 23.75 -14.78
CA LEU A 67 7.42 23.32 -14.43
C LEU A 67 7.47 22.39 -13.23
N ILE A 68 8.24 21.30 -13.24
CA ILE A 68 8.28 20.36 -12.11
C ILE A 68 8.76 21.03 -10.83
N ARG A 69 9.85 21.81 -10.91
CA ARG A 69 10.42 22.53 -9.76
C ARG A 69 9.45 23.57 -9.18
N HIS A 70 8.85 24.41 -10.02
CA HIS A 70 7.95 25.48 -9.58
C HIS A 70 6.58 24.95 -9.17
N THR A 71 6.09 23.92 -9.86
CA THR A 71 4.78 23.31 -9.58
C THR A 71 4.82 22.64 -8.21
N LEU A 72 5.87 21.88 -7.88
CA LEU A 72 5.90 21.11 -6.63
C LEU A 72 6.39 21.90 -5.40
N ASP A 73 6.80 23.16 -5.54
CA ASP A 73 7.32 23.96 -4.43
C ASP A 73 6.20 24.57 -3.55
N LEU A 74 5.93 23.92 -2.42
CA LEU A 74 4.97 24.39 -1.41
C LEU A 74 5.64 25.17 -0.26
N ASN A 75 6.93 25.53 -0.36
CA ASN A 75 7.71 26.05 0.76
C ASN A 75 7.30 27.45 1.23
N GLY A 76 6.63 28.25 0.41
CA GLY A 76 6.30 29.65 0.70
C GLY A 76 5.42 29.87 1.94
N LEU A 77 4.72 28.83 2.43
CA LEU A 77 3.76 28.92 3.55
C LEU A 77 4.22 28.21 4.82
N ARG A 78 5.38 27.54 4.82
CA ARG A 78 5.99 26.97 6.04
C ARG A 78 6.47 28.04 7.03
N SER A 79 6.24 29.31 6.72
CA SER A 79 6.58 30.45 7.55
C SER A 79 5.89 30.37 8.92
N LYS A 80 6.73 30.18 9.95
CA LYS A 80 6.45 30.30 11.40
C LYS A 80 5.91 29.07 12.13
N GLY A 81 6.19 27.84 11.66
CA GLY A 81 6.10 26.63 12.51
C GLY A 81 4.72 26.28 13.08
N LEU A 82 3.66 26.91 12.58
CA LEU A 82 2.29 26.74 13.08
C LEU A 82 1.60 25.52 12.48
N TRP A 83 1.86 25.22 11.20
CA TRP A 83 1.21 24.14 10.46
C TRP A 83 2.02 23.71 9.21
N PRO A 84 2.16 22.41 8.89
CA PRO A 84 1.81 21.28 9.75
C PRO A 84 2.78 21.26 10.95
N ASN A 85 2.23 21.18 12.17
CA ASN A 85 3.04 21.00 13.37
C ASN A 85 3.89 19.72 13.26
N ALA A 86 4.98 19.58 14.01
CA ALA A 86 5.78 18.34 13.99
C ALA A 86 4.92 17.08 14.20
N GLY A 87 5.23 15.98 13.51
CA GLY A 87 4.46 14.75 13.54
C GLY A 87 4.79 13.80 12.38
N ARG A 88 3.93 12.79 12.17
CA ARG A 88 4.11 11.73 11.19
C ARG A 88 4.04 12.21 9.74
N SER A 89 4.88 11.62 8.88
CA SER A 89 4.79 11.77 7.43
C SER A 89 4.01 10.58 6.86
N ASP A 90 3.23 10.80 5.80
CA ASP A 90 2.52 9.73 5.11
C ASP A 90 3.53 8.71 4.54
N THR A 91 3.40 7.44 4.93
CA THR A 91 4.36 6.38 4.61
C THR A 91 4.36 6.00 3.14
N ARG A 92 3.23 6.18 2.42
CA ARG A 92 3.15 5.92 0.99
C ARG A 92 3.93 6.97 0.22
N LEU A 93 3.81 8.25 0.58
CA LEU A 93 4.60 9.32 -0.04
C LEU A 93 6.11 9.14 0.22
N ILE A 94 6.50 8.68 1.42
CA ILE A 94 7.90 8.33 1.72
C ILE A 94 8.38 7.15 0.85
N ALA A 95 7.55 6.12 0.65
CA ALA A 95 7.88 5.02 -0.24
C ALA A 95 8.00 5.49 -1.70
N MET A 96 7.12 6.38 -2.15
CA MET A 96 7.19 6.97 -3.50
C MET A 96 8.47 7.77 -3.72
N ALA A 97 8.88 8.57 -2.74
CA ALA A 97 10.15 9.29 -2.76
C ALA A 97 11.33 8.30 -2.90
N GLY A 98 11.34 7.23 -2.11
CA GLY A 98 12.39 6.21 -2.18
C GLY A 98 12.47 5.50 -3.54
N ASN A 99 11.34 5.25 -4.21
CA ASN A 99 11.30 4.68 -5.55
C ASN A 99 11.84 5.68 -6.60
N PHE A 100 11.50 6.97 -6.51
CA PHE A 100 12.04 7.99 -7.40
C PHE A 100 13.56 8.15 -7.23
N GLU A 101 14.06 8.20 -6.00
CA GLU A 101 15.50 8.25 -5.74
C GLU A 101 16.22 7.03 -6.32
N GLN A 102 15.63 5.84 -6.20
CA GLN A 102 16.22 4.63 -6.77
C GLN A 102 16.21 4.68 -8.31
N ALA A 103 15.12 5.15 -8.92
CA ALA A 103 15.04 5.32 -10.36
C ALA A 103 16.10 6.32 -10.86
N ALA A 104 16.28 7.45 -10.16
CA ALA A 104 17.33 8.44 -10.45
C ALA A 104 18.73 7.82 -10.36
N ARG A 105 18.99 7.01 -9.32
CA ARG A 105 20.27 6.28 -9.18
C ARG A 105 20.51 5.30 -10.33
N LEU A 106 19.49 4.58 -10.77
CA LEU A 106 19.59 3.67 -11.91
C LEU A 106 19.87 4.42 -13.21
N LEU A 107 19.17 5.55 -13.45
CA LEU A 107 19.44 6.43 -14.58
C LEU A 107 20.88 6.93 -14.58
N HIS A 108 21.37 7.47 -13.46
CA HIS A 108 22.77 7.93 -13.36
C HIS A 108 23.81 6.82 -13.56
N ARG A 109 23.48 5.57 -13.16
CA ARG A 109 24.37 4.42 -13.28
C ARG A 109 24.45 3.90 -14.71
N PHE A 110 23.32 3.80 -15.40
CA PHE A 110 23.21 3.11 -16.69
C PHE A 110 23.09 4.06 -17.89
N TYR A 111 22.59 5.28 -17.69
CA TYR A 111 22.35 6.27 -18.74
C TYR A 111 23.17 7.54 -18.49
N ARG A 112 24.44 7.50 -18.91
CA ARG A 112 25.28 8.70 -19.16
C ARG A 112 25.37 8.94 -20.65
N VAL A 113 24.24 9.25 -21.27
CA VAL A 113 24.18 9.44 -22.73
C VAL A 113 24.09 10.92 -23.03
N GLU A 114 25.18 11.65 -22.80
CA GLU A 114 25.34 12.96 -23.41
C GLU A 114 25.76 12.76 -24.89
N GLY A 115 25.02 13.38 -25.80
CA GLY A 115 25.43 13.52 -27.21
C GLY A 115 25.05 12.39 -28.19
N HIS A 116 24.36 11.32 -27.78
CA HIS A 116 23.91 10.27 -28.72
C HIS A 116 22.40 10.34 -28.95
N LYS A 117 21.97 10.13 -30.21
CA LYS A 117 20.56 9.99 -30.56
C LYS A 117 20.00 8.69 -29.97
N LEU A 118 18.95 8.78 -29.16
CA LEU A 118 18.25 7.61 -28.63
C LEU A 118 17.51 6.89 -29.75
N ALA A 119 17.51 5.56 -29.71
CA ALA A 119 16.73 4.74 -30.63
C ALA A 119 15.21 4.94 -30.38
N ALA A 120 14.38 4.82 -31.42
CA ALA A 120 12.94 5.05 -31.31
C ALA A 120 12.22 4.20 -30.23
N PRO A 121 12.59 2.93 -29.96
CA PRO A 121 12.02 2.18 -28.84
C PRO A 121 12.37 2.78 -27.47
N VAL A 122 13.62 3.22 -27.29
CA VAL A 122 14.10 3.84 -26.03
C VAL A 122 13.41 5.17 -25.77
N VAL A 123 13.18 5.93 -26.83
CA VAL A 123 12.38 7.16 -26.83
C VAL A 123 10.97 6.91 -26.30
N ARG A 124 10.29 5.88 -26.82
CA ARG A 124 8.91 5.55 -26.44
C ARG A 124 8.82 5.05 -25.00
N ASP A 125 9.82 4.28 -24.57
CA ASP A 125 9.93 3.84 -23.18
C ASP A 125 10.16 5.02 -22.22
N LEU A 126 11.00 5.97 -22.62
CA LEU A 126 11.24 7.21 -21.88
C LEU A 126 9.96 8.06 -21.77
N GLU A 127 9.20 8.20 -22.85
CA GLU A 127 7.91 8.91 -22.83
C GLU A 127 6.88 8.21 -21.91
N ALA A 128 6.88 6.88 -21.88
CA ALA A 128 6.04 6.10 -20.96
C ALA A 128 6.46 6.33 -19.50
N ALA A 129 7.76 6.31 -19.20
CA ALA A 129 8.31 6.56 -17.88
C ALA A 129 8.00 7.99 -17.39
N GLU A 130 8.20 9.01 -18.23
CA GLU A 130 7.82 10.40 -17.96
C GLU A 130 6.32 10.51 -17.65
N THR A 131 5.48 9.94 -18.52
CA THR A 131 4.03 9.97 -18.39
C THR A 131 3.56 9.32 -17.08
N ARG A 132 4.13 8.17 -16.71
CA ARG A 132 3.80 7.45 -15.47
C ARG A 132 4.25 8.21 -14.22
N ALA A 133 5.43 8.82 -14.24
CA ALA A 133 5.91 9.65 -13.15
C ALA A 133 4.98 10.86 -12.91
N LEU A 134 4.60 11.56 -13.97
CA LEU A 134 3.68 12.70 -13.89
C LEU A 134 2.28 12.29 -13.44
N HIS A 135 1.77 11.16 -13.93
CA HIS A 135 0.47 10.64 -13.50
C HIS A 135 0.45 10.30 -12.01
N SER A 136 1.53 9.70 -11.49
CA SER A 136 1.67 9.42 -10.06
C SER A 136 1.64 10.70 -9.22
N LEU A 137 2.35 11.75 -9.65
CA LEU A 137 2.36 13.06 -8.98
C LEU A 137 1.00 13.76 -9.07
N TYR A 138 0.31 13.64 -10.21
CA TYR A 138 -1.03 14.19 -10.43
C TYR A 138 -2.03 13.61 -9.42
N LEU A 139 -2.07 12.28 -9.28
CA LEU A 139 -2.96 11.61 -8.34
C LEU A 139 -2.68 11.98 -6.88
N VAL A 140 -1.40 12.08 -6.50
CA VAL A 140 -1.02 12.50 -5.14
C VAL A 140 -1.37 13.97 -4.88
N ALA A 141 -1.20 14.86 -5.86
CA ALA A 141 -1.59 16.26 -5.75
C ALA A 141 -3.11 16.38 -5.53
N HIS A 142 -3.91 15.63 -6.30
CA HIS A 142 -5.36 15.57 -6.14
C HIS A 142 -5.76 15.04 -4.75
N GLY A 143 -5.22 13.88 -4.34
CA GLY A 143 -5.50 13.30 -3.02
C GLY A 143 -5.12 14.24 -1.87
N ALA A 144 -3.99 14.93 -1.97
CA ALA A 144 -3.57 15.95 -1.01
C ALA A 144 -4.54 17.14 -0.95
N SER A 145 -5.03 17.59 -2.10
CA SER A 145 -6.03 18.66 -2.20
C SER A 145 -7.35 18.27 -1.51
N VAL A 146 -7.83 17.04 -1.73
CA VAL A 146 -9.02 16.49 -1.06
C VAL A 146 -8.82 16.42 0.46
N ALA A 147 -7.68 15.90 0.93
CA ALA A 147 -7.40 15.85 2.37
C ALA A 147 -7.34 17.25 3.01
N LEU A 148 -6.79 18.25 2.30
CA LEU A 148 -6.80 19.64 2.75
C LEU A 148 -8.20 20.25 2.79
N ALA A 149 -9.09 19.86 1.87
CA ALA A 149 -10.50 20.26 1.91
C ALA A 149 -11.19 19.73 3.18
N HIS A 150 -11.03 18.43 3.48
CA HIS A 150 -11.54 17.84 4.73
C HIS A 150 -10.94 18.51 5.98
N GLU A 151 -9.64 18.82 5.98
CA GLU A 151 -9.01 19.54 7.10
C GLU A 151 -9.55 20.97 7.22
N HIS A 152 -9.88 21.64 6.11
CA HIS A 152 -10.48 22.97 6.11
C HIS A 152 -11.89 22.95 6.71
N GLU A 153 -12.72 21.97 6.35
CA GLU A 153 -14.09 21.78 6.88
C GLU A 153 -14.10 21.68 8.41
N LYS A 154 -13.12 20.97 9.01
CA LYS A 154 -12.96 20.90 10.48
C LYS A 154 -12.78 22.28 11.14
N TYR A 155 -12.22 23.26 10.43
CA TYR A 155 -12.10 24.63 10.93
C TYR A 155 -13.35 25.49 10.67
N GLN A 156 -14.27 25.04 9.82
CA GLN A 156 -15.55 25.70 9.59
C GLN A 156 -16.63 25.23 10.58
N ASP A 157 -16.48 24.04 11.18
CA ASP A 157 -17.40 23.47 12.17
C ASP A 157 -17.65 24.42 13.37
N PRO A 158 -18.92 24.84 13.61
CA PRO A 158 -19.33 25.68 14.74
C PRO A 158 -18.91 25.15 16.12
N GLY A 159 -18.90 23.84 16.34
CA GLY A 159 -18.54 23.24 17.64
C GLY A 159 -17.05 23.44 17.98
N MET A 160 -16.20 23.38 16.96
CA MET A 160 -14.75 23.67 17.05
C MET A 160 -14.44 25.16 17.09
N ARG A 161 -15.38 26.05 16.71
CA ARG A 161 -15.22 27.51 16.86
C ARG A 161 -15.38 27.95 18.32
N GLN A 162 -16.27 27.32 19.08
CA GLN A 162 -16.52 27.66 20.49
C GLN A 162 -15.37 27.26 21.44
N HIS A 163 -14.58 26.25 21.07
CA HIS A 163 -13.45 25.77 21.89
C HIS A 163 -12.10 26.45 21.56
N ARG A 164 -12.12 27.50 20.74
CA ARG A 164 -10.90 28.27 20.41
C ARG A 164 -10.53 29.17 21.57
N THR A 165 -9.34 28.96 22.12
CA THR A 165 -8.75 29.89 23.09
C THR A 165 -8.52 31.25 22.42
N PRO A 166 -8.99 32.36 23.00
CA PRO A 166 -8.71 33.70 22.47
C PRO A 166 -7.18 33.91 22.44
N GLY A 167 -6.58 34.00 21.25
CA GLY A 167 -5.14 34.31 21.09
C GLY A 167 -4.26 33.32 20.30
N SER A 168 -4.76 32.24 19.68
CA SER A 168 -3.98 31.45 18.69
C SER A 168 -4.88 30.81 17.62
N PRO A 169 -4.45 30.74 16.33
CA PRO A 169 -4.47 31.87 15.41
C PRO A 169 -5.39 31.63 14.19
N GLU A 170 -6.07 32.68 13.73
CA GLU A 170 -6.82 32.76 12.46
C GLU A 170 -5.98 32.43 11.19
N ALA A 171 -4.68 32.21 11.35
CA ALA A 171 -3.74 31.91 10.28
C ALA A 171 -3.82 30.46 9.77
N VAL A 172 -4.17 29.47 10.60
CA VAL A 172 -4.14 28.05 10.17
C VAL A 172 -5.14 27.75 9.05
N PRO A 173 -6.42 28.17 9.12
CA PRO A 173 -7.35 28.00 8.02
C PRO A 173 -6.86 28.66 6.72
N LYS A 174 -6.21 29.83 6.81
CA LYS A 174 -5.62 30.52 5.65
C LYS A 174 -4.46 29.74 5.03
N VAL A 175 -3.58 29.16 5.86
CA VAL A 175 -2.49 28.29 5.38
C VAL A 175 -3.04 27.05 4.68
N VAL A 176 -4.06 26.39 5.25
CA VAL A 176 -4.71 25.21 4.66
C VAL A 176 -5.34 25.54 3.30
N VAL A 177 -6.07 26.66 3.20
CA VAL A 177 -6.67 27.13 1.93
C VAL A 177 -5.59 27.42 0.89
N SER A 178 -4.54 28.16 1.28
CA SER A 178 -3.48 28.53 0.34
C SER A 178 -2.69 27.31 -0.16
N LEU A 179 -2.42 26.32 0.70
CA LEU A 179 -1.82 25.05 0.26
C LEU A 179 -2.75 24.26 -0.67
N ARG A 180 -4.06 24.30 -0.44
CA ARG A 180 -5.03 23.64 -1.32
C ARG A 180 -5.03 24.29 -2.70
N GLU A 181 -5.02 25.62 -2.77
CA GLU A 181 -4.94 26.37 -4.03
C GLU A 181 -3.64 26.07 -4.79
N GLN A 182 -2.51 26.00 -4.08
CA GLN A 182 -1.23 25.60 -4.68
C GLN A 182 -1.29 24.19 -5.26
N LEU A 183 -1.82 23.22 -4.50
CA LEU A 183 -1.98 21.83 -4.96
C LEU A 183 -2.98 21.68 -6.11
N ALA A 184 -4.05 22.48 -6.13
CA ALA A 184 -4.94 22.55 -7.28
C ALA A 184 -4.23 23.10 -8.53
N GLY A 185 -3.35 24.10 -8.37
CA GLY A 185 -2.47 24.57 -9.44
C GLY A 185 -1.51 23.49 -9.93
N VAL A 186 -0.95 22.69 -8.99
CA VAL A 186 -0.10 21.54 -9.32
C VAL A 186 -0.83 20.53 -10.17
N GLU A 187 -1.99 20.11 -9.68
CA GLU A 187 -2.87 19.15 -10.34
C GLU A 187 -3.25 19.63 -11.75
N GLN A 188 -3.65 20.89 -11.89
CA GLN A 188 -4.02 21.46 -13.18
C GLN A 188 -2.85 21.47 -14.17
N ALA A 189 -1.65 21.87 -13.73
CA ALA A 189 -0.46 21.88 -14.57
C ALA A 189 -0.07 20.47 -15.05
N LEU A 190 -0.09 19.49 -14.14
CA LEU A 190 0.17 18.09 -14.48
C LEU A 190 -0.94 17.52 -15.39
N GLY A 191 -2.20 17.84 -15.12
CA GLY A 191 -3.36 17.41 -15.92
C GLY A 191 -3.30 17.92 -17.36
N LEU A 192 -2.89 19.18 -17.58
CA LEU A 192 -2.68 19.72 -18.92
C LEU A 192 -1.60 18.95 -19.70
N HIS A 193 -0.55 18.50 -19.01
CA HIS A 193 0.51 17.71 -19.65
C HIS A 193 0.06 16.28 -19.99
N LEU A 194 -0.73 15.67 -19.10
CA LEU A 194 -1.24 14.30 -19.22
C LEU A 194 -2.39 14.16 -20.22
N GLY A 195 -3.23 15.20 -20.39
CA GLY A 195 -4.52 15.10 -21.09
C GLY A 195 -4.48 14.64 -22.55
N ARG A 196 -3.32 14.67 -23.22
CA ARG A 196 -3.14 14.13 -24.58
C ARG A 196 -2.25 12.89 -24.66
N ARG A 197 -1.63 12.50 -23.55
CA ARG A 197 -0.60 11.45 -23.49
C ARG A 197 -1.07 10.24 -22.69
N TRP A 198 -1.90 10.44 -21.68
CA TRP A 198 -2.41 9.35 -20.86
C TRP A 198 -3.69 8.75 -21.46
N PRO A 199 -3.84 7.41 -21.52
CA PRO A 199 -2.84 6.37 -21.23
C PRO A 199 -1.98 5.98 -22.45
N ALA A 200 -2.21 6.58 -23.63
CA ALA A 200 -1.63 6.16 -24.90
C ALA A 200 -0.09 6.10 -24.91
N ALA A 201 0.59 7.02 -24.23
CA ALA A 201 2.05 7.03 -24.11
C ALA A 201 2.62 5.79 -23.40
N LEU A 202 1.80 5.05 -22.64
CA LEU A 202 2.22 3.81 -22.00
C LEU A 202 2.32 2.62 -22.97
N GLU A 203 1.77 2.72 -24.18
CA GLU A 203 1.89 1.65 -25.19
C GLU A 203 3.34 1.41 -25.62
N GLY A 204 4.20 2.43 -25.45
CA GLY A 204 5.62 2.40 -25.73
C GLY A 204 6.50 1.80 -24.63
N GLU A 205 5.93 1.50 -23.46
CA GLU A 205 6.66 1.03 -22.27
C GLU A 205 7.38 -0.29 -22.56
N HIS A 206 8.70 -0.30 -22.33
CA HIS A 206 9.48 -1.53 -22.39
C HIS A 206 9.16 -2.40 -21.18
N ARG A 207 8.87 -3.67 -21.43
CA ARG A 207 8.72 -4.69 -20.40
C ARG A 207 9.59 -5.87 -20.73
N GLU A 208 10.35 -6.31 -19.74
CA GLU A 208 11.08 -7.56 -19.82
C GLU A 208 10.09 -8.73 -19.90
N ALA A 209 10.53 -9.83 -20.50
CA ALA A 209 9.74 -11.05 -20.54
C ALA A 209 9.67 -11.65 -19.13
N PRO A 210 8.48 -12.11 -18.67
CA PRO A 210 8.34 -12.68 -17.33
C PRO A 210 9.33 -13.80 -17.03
N ASP A 211 10.11 -13.64 -15.95
CA ASP A 211 11.01 -14.68 -15.45
C ASP A 211 10.36 -15.47 -14.29
N ALA A 212 9.98 -16.71 -14.57
CA ALA A 212 9.39 -17.62 -13.59
C ALA A 212 10.31 -17.88 -12.36
N SER A 213 11.63 -17.83 -12.54
CA SER A 213 12.59 -18.09 -11.47
C SER A 213 12.70 -16.92 -10.50
N ARG A 214 12.46 -15.69 -10.98
CA ARG A 214 12.52 -14.45 -10.21
C ARG A 214 11.56 -14.44 -9.04
N LEU A 215 10.30 -14.85 -9.22
CA LEU A 215 9.31 -14.89 -8.13
C LEU A 215 9.76 -15.81 -6.99
N ARG A 216 10.27 -17.00 -7.32
CA ARG A 216 10.75 -17.96 -6.33
C ARG A 216 11.94 -17.42 -5.55
N GLU A 217 12.89 -16.76 -6.22
CA GLU A 217 14.02 -16.11 -5.57
C GLU A 217 13.59 -14.94 -4.68
N ALA A 218 12.69 -14.09 -5.19
CA ALA A 218 12.17 -12.94 -4.46
C ALA A 218 11.43 -13.38 -3.19
N LEU A 219 10.62 -14.46 -3.26
CA LEU A 219 9.96 -15.04 -2.10
C LEU A 219 10.94 -15.57 -1.07
N ALA A 220 12.03 -16.22 -1.49
CA ALA A 220 13.05 -16.73 -0.58
C ALA A 220 13.80 -15.58 0.13
N VAL A 221 14.13 -14.51 -0.60
CA VAL A 221 14.76 -13.32 0.00
C VAL A 221 13.78 -12.61 0.94
N TRP A 222 12.53 -12.45 0.52
CA TRP A 222 11.46 -11.88 1.35
C TRP A 222 11.29 -12.65 2.66
N ASP A 223 11.21 -13.98 2.60
CA ASP A 223 11.05 -14.84 3.77
C ASP A 223 12.16 -14.60 4.81
N VAL A 224 13.42 -14.56 4.35
CA VAL A 224 14.57 -14.29 5.21
C VAL A 224 14.52 -12.88 5.82
N GLN A 225 14.25 -11.85 5.01
CA GLN A 225 14.26 -10.47 5.52
C GLN A 225 13.07 -10.19 6.43
N ALA A 226 11.89 -10.74 6.14
CA ALA A 226 10.69 -10.60 6.96
C ALA A 226 10.89 -11.21 8.34
N HIS A 227 11.38 -12.46 8.41
CA HIS A 227 11.67 -13.11 9.69
C HIS A 227 12.78 -12.39 10.45
N ARG A 228 13.87 -12.01 9.77
CA ARG A 228 14.96 -11.25 10.39
C ARG A 228 14.45 -9.97 11.02
N ALA A 229 13.67 -9.17 10.29
CA ALA A 229 13.17 -7.89 10.78
C ALA A 229 12.21 -8.08 11.97
N MET A 230 11.30 -9.08 11.89
CA MET A 230 10.38 -9.41 12.99
C MET A 230 11.10 -9.96 14.22
N SER A 231 12.25 -10.62 14.08
CA SER A 231 13.02 -11.12 15.22
C SER A 231 13.98 -10.10 15.83
N GLN A 232 14.62 -9.25 15.01
CA GLN A 232 15.67 -8.32 15.48
C GLN A 232 15.13 -6.98 15.92
N SER A 233 14.09 -6.47 15.27
CA SER A 233 13.51 -5.16 15.55
C SER A 233 12.01 -5.18 15.23
N PRO A 234 11.22 -5.99 15.98
CA PRO A 234 9.78 -6.01 15.83
C PRO A 234 9.20 -4.64 16.15
N SER A 235 8.39 -4.13 15.24
CA SER A 235 7.91 -2.76 15.27
C SER A 235 6.59 -2.66 14.51
N ALA A 236 5.78 -1.63 14.76
CA ALA A 236 4.52 -1.45 14.04
C ALA A 236 4.78 -1.24 12.53
N SER A 237 5.83 -0.50 12.17
CA SER A 237 6.24 -0.35 10.76
C SER A 237 6.71 -1.65 10.12
N THR A 238 7.42 -2.51 10.87
CA THR A 238 7.85 -3.83 10.39
C THR A 238 6.63 -4.72 10.13
N ALA A 239 5.71 -4.80 11.10
CA ALA A 239 4.50 -5.61 10.99
C ALA A 239 3.56 -5.12 9.88
N LEU A 240 3.45 -3.80 9.68
CA LEU A 240 2.72 -3.20 8.57
C LEU A 240 3.21 -3.75 7.22
N ILE A 241 4.52 -3.68 6.96
CA ILE A 241 5.07 -4.14 5.67
C ILE A 241 4.94 -5.64 5.51
N VAL A 242 5.15 -6.42 6.57
CA VAL A 242 4.93 -7.86 6.55
C VAL A 242 3.48 -8.17 6.18
N CYS A 243 2.52 -7.54 6.86
CA CYS A 243 1.10 -7.78 6.60
C CYS A 243 0.68 -7.36 5.19
N HIS A 244 1.09 -6.17 4.75
CA HIS A 244 0.78 -5.69 3.40
C HIS A 244 1.38 -6.60 2.32
N THR A 245 2.66 -6.95 2.46
CA THR A 245 3.36 -7.80 1.47
C THR A 245 2.73 -9.18 1.40
N GLN A 246 2.41 -9.80 2.54
CA GLN A 246 1.74 -11.12 2.54
C GLN A 246 0.35 -11.06 1.93
N ALA A 247 -0.44 -10.02 2.20
CA ALA A 247 -1.73 -9.84 1.55
C ALA A 247 -1.63 -9.73 0.02
N VAL A 248 -0.59 -9.06 -0.48
CA VAL A 248 -0.33 -8.92 -1.93
C VAL A 248 0.16 -10.24 -2.53
N VAL A 249 1.09 -10.93 -1.87
CA VAL A 249 1.61 -12.24 -2.32
C VAL A 249 0.48 -13.27 -2.40
N ILE A 250 -0.35 -13.39 -1.37
CA ILE A 250 -1.48 -14.33 -1.33
C ILE A 250 -2.54 -13.91 -2.37
N GLY A 251 -2.85 -12.62 -2.46
CA GLY A 251 -3.82 -12.09 -3.42
C GLY A 251 -3.43 -12.34 -4.89
N ASN A 252 -2.16 -12.11 -5.25
CA ASN A 252 -1.65 -12.43 -6.58
C ASN A 252 -1.53 -13.95 -6.80
N GLY A 253 -1.13 -14.69 -5.77
CA GLY A 253 -1.07 -16.14 -5.78
C GLY A 253 -2.40 -16.81 -6.09
N HIS A 254 -3.52 -16.18 -5.71
CA HIS A 254 -4.86 -16.64 -6.07
C HIS A 254 -5.03 -16.79 -7.59
N ALA A 255 -4.50 -15.85 -8.39
CA ALA A 255 -4.58 -15.92 -9.85
C ALA A 255 -3.76 -17.10 -10.43
N LEU A 256 -2.56 -17.34 -9.88
CA LEU A 256 -1.70 -18.46 -10.28
C LEU A 256 -2.33 -19.81 -9.99
N VAL A 257 -2.84 -19.98 -8.76
CA VAL A 257 -3.48 -21.22 -8.33
C VAL A 257 -4.80 -21.45 -9.09
N ARG A 258 -5.57 -20.40 -9.36
CA ARG A 258 -6.77 -20.49 -10.21
C ARG A 258 -6.43 -20.97 -11.62
N ALA A 259 -5.38 -20.42 -12.22
CA ALA A 259 -4.92 -20.86 -13.53
C ALA A 259 -4.46 -22.32 -13.50
N ALA A 260 -3.74 -22.73 -12.44
CA ALA A 260 -3.34 -24.11 -12.23
C ALA A 260 -4.55 -25.05 -12.12
N ALA A 261 -5.62 -24.64 -11.41
CA ALA A 261 -6.85 -25.40 -11.31
C ALA A 261 -7.60 -25.50 -12.65
N LEU A 262 -7.71 -24.40 -13.40
CA LEU A 262 -8.32 -24.38 -14.74
C LEU A 262 -7.57 -25.24 -15.76
N ARG A 263 -6.29 -25.51 -15.52
CA ARG A 263 -5.42 -26.38 -16.32
C ARG A 263 -5.24 -27.77 -15.72
N GLU A 264 -6.05 -28.12 -14.71
CA GLU A 264 -6.04 -29.42 -14.04
C GLU A 264 -4.69 -29.81 -13.41
N HIS A 265 -3.82 -28.83 -13.13
CA HIS A 265 -2.63 -29.03 -12.29
C HIS A 265 -2.96 -29.07 -10.79
N VAL A 266 -4.12 -28.52 -10.42
CA VAL A 266 -4.74 -28.58 -9.09
C VAL A 266 -6.18 -29.06 -9.28
N ASP A 267 -6.71 -29.87 -8.36
CA ASP A 267 -8.10 -30.31 -8.43
C ASP A 267 -9.04 -29.07 -8.39
N PRO A 268 -9.90 -28.87 -9.41
CA PRO A 268 -10.79 -27.70 -9.48
C PRO A 268 -11.79 -27.59 -8.32
N LEU A 269 -12.27 -28.72 -7.81
CA LEU A 269 -13.20 -28.77 -6.67
C LEU A 269 -12.46 -28.46 -5.37
N GLU A 270 -11.26 -29.03 -5.17
CA GLU A 270 -10.45 -28.70 -4.00
C GLU A 270 -10.03 -27.23 -4.00
N TYR A 271 -9.73 -26.68 -5.17
CA TYR A 271 -9.48 -25.25 -5.33
C TYR A 271 -10.71 -24.42 -4.93
N ARG A 272 -11.87 -24.69 -5.55
CA ARG A 272 -13.10 -23.91 -5.36
C ARG A 272 -13.62 -23.98 -3.91
N ASP A 273 -13.69 -25.19 -3.35
CA ASP A 273 -14.42 -25.43 -2.11
C ASP A 273 -13.55 -25.19 -0.87
N ARG A 274 -12.21 -25.23 -1.00
CA ARG A 274 -11.29 -25.13 0.15
C ARG A 274 -10.21 -24.09 -0.04
N LEU A 275 -9.46 -24.14 -1.14
CA LEU A 275 -8.25 -23.31 -1.28
C LEU A 275 -8.60 -21.83 -1.53
N ALA A 276 -9.50 -21.53 -2.47
CA ALA A 276 -9.88 -20.15 -2.79
C ALA A 276 -10.44 -19.39 -1.56
N PRO A 277 -11.45 -19.91 -0.83
CA PRO A 277 -11.96 -19.24 0.37
C PRO A 277 -10.88 -19.03 1.44
N SER A 278 -9.97 -19.99 1.59
CA SER A 278 -8.89 -19.92 2.57
C SER A 278 -7.84 -18.86 2.21
N LEU A 279 -7.47 -18.75 0.92
CA LEU A 279 -6.58 -17.69 0.42
C LEU A 279 -7.22 -16.31 0.57
N GLU A 280 -8.50 -16.17 0.23
CA GLU A 280 -9.25 -14.92 0.37
C GLU A 280 -9.31 -14.46 1.84
N THR A 281 -9.69 -15.37 2.74
CA THR A 281 -9.75 -15.10 4.19
C THR A 281 -8.40 -14.72 4.75
N THR A 282 -7.34 -15.47 4.40
CA THR A 282 -5.98 -15.19 4.89
C THR A 282 -5.49 -13.83 4.39
N ALA A 283 -5.66 -13.53 3.10
CA ALA A 283 -5.28 -12.24 2.53
C ALA A 283 -6.08 -11.09 3.17
N ALA A 284 -7.39 -11.26 3.38
CA ALA A 284 -8.23 -10.26 4.04
C ALA A 284 -7.77 -9.98 5.48
N ASN A 285 -7.46 -11.02 6.25
CA ASN A 285 -6.97 -10.87 7.61
C ASN A 285 -5.60 -10.19 7.67
N PHE A 286 -4.69 -10.48 6.73
CA PHE A 286 -3.43 -9.74 6.62
C PHE A 286 -3.66 -8.26 6.29
N ARG A 287 -4.57 -7.92 5.37
CA ARG A 287 -4.91 -6.51 5.10
C ARG A 287 -5.47 -5.82 6.33
N ALA A 288 -6.43 -6.45 7.00
CA ALA A 288 -7.04 -5.89 8.21
C ALA A 288 -6.02 -5.68 9.34
N ALA A 289 -5.09 -6.62 9.53
CA ALA A 289 -3.99 -6.45 10.47
C ALA A 289 -3.04 -5.32 10.04
N GLY A 290 -2.70 -5.25 8.76
CA GLY A 290 -1.93 -4.17 8.17
C GLY A 290 -2.52 -2.79 8.46
N GLU A 291 -3.85 -2.64 8.41
CA GLU A 291 -4.50 -1.37 8.78
C GLU A 291 -4.27 -0.99 10.25
N VAL A 292 -4.35 -1.93 11.18
CA VAL A 292 -4.04 -1.64 12.60
C VAL A 292 -2.60 -1.14 12.73
N TRP A 293 -1.65 -1.86 12.13
CA TRP A 293 -0.23 -1.50 12.18
C TRP A 293 0.06 -0.18 11.46
N ARG A 294 -0.67 0.15 10.39
CA ARG A 294 -0.58 1.44 9.68
C ARG A 294 -0.87 2.61 10.62
N HIS A 295 -1.90 2.48 11.45
CA HIS A 295 -2.25 3.51 12.41
C HIS A 295 -1.23 3.63 13.54
N MET A 296 -0.62 2.51 13.96
CA MET A 296 0.36 2.46 15.04
C MET A 296 1.80 2.80 14.61
N ALA A 297 2.13 2.67 13.32
CA ALA A 297 3.46 2.94 12.78
C ALA A 297 3.90 4.38 13.10
N ARG A 298 5.10 4.50 13.69
CA ARG A 298 5.64 5.77 14.21
C ARG A 298 6.38 6.57 13.15
N ALA A 299 6.29 7.89 13.28
CA ALA A 299 7.12 8.83 12.52
C ALA A 299 8.60 8.65 12.90
N GLY A 300 9.44 8.29 11.93
CA GLY A 300 10.88 8.11 12.17
C GLY A 300 11.25 6.74 12.75
N GLU A 301 10.30 5.79 12.82
CA GLU A 301 10.63 4.38 13.02
C GLU A 301 11.53 3.94 11.86
N GLY A 302 12.80 3.69 12.18
CA GLY A 302 13.80 3.29 11.20
C GLY A 302 13.41 1.95 10.61
N LEU A 303 12.85 1.98 9.42
CA LEU A 303 12.43 0.76 8.74
C LEU A 303 13.60 0.12 8.02
N ASP A 304 13.81 -1.18 8.29
CA ASP A 304 14.87 -1.97 7.68
C ASP A 304 14.86 -1.81 6.14
N LYS A 305 15.99 -1.38 5.60
CA LYS A 305 16.17 -1.14 4.17
C LYS A 305 16.10 -2.44 3.37
N ASP A 306 16.72 -3.52 3.87
CA ASP A 306 16.71 -4.83 3.21
C ASP A 306 15.27 -5.40 3.21
N LEU A 307 14.48 -5.19 4.26
CA LEU A 307 13.07 -5.56 4.30
C LEU A 307 12.25 -4.83 3.22
N ARG A 308 12.42 -3.51 3.10
CA ARG A 308 11.72 -2.72 2.07
C ARG A 308 12.06 -3.18 0.66
N VAL A 309 13.35 -3.40 0.40
CA VAL A 309 13.83 -3.87 -0.91
C VAL A 309 13.23 -5.23 -1.23
N ALA A 310 13.25 -6.17 -0.27
CA ALA A 310 12.69 -7.50 -0.47
C ALA A 310 11.17 -7.47 -0.69
N SER A 311 10.44 -6.63 0.06
CA SER A 311 9.00 -6.40 -0.14
C SER A 311 8.69 -5.86 -1.54
N GLY A 312 9.43 -4.83 -1.98
CA GLY A 312 9.25 -4.26 -3.32
C GLY A 312 9.50 -5.29 -4.42
N GLU A 313 10.58 -6.06 -4.31
CA GLU A 313 10.96 -7.07 -5.31
C GLU A 313 9.94 -8.21 -5.40
N VAL A 314 9.45 -8.76 -4.27
CA VAL A 314 8.46 -9.85 -4.32
C VAL A 314 7.12 -9.37 -4.89
N VAL A 315 6.72 -8.13 -4.61
CA VAL A 315 5.52 -7.53 -5.21
C VAL A 315 5.71 -7.32 -6.72
N ALA A 316 6.88 -6.83 -7.15
CA ALA A 316 7.19 -6.64 -8.56
C ALA A 316 7.19 -7.98 -9.32
N ALA A 317 7.93 -8.97 -8.84
CA ALA A 317 8.03 -10.30 -9.45
C ALA A 317 6.66 -11.01 -9.51
N ALA A 318 5.83 -10.89 -8.47
CA ALA A 318 4.48 -11.44 -8.50
C ALA A 318 3.61 -10.74 -9.57
N ARG A 319 3.69 -9.41 -9.66
CA ARG A 319 2.92 -8.61 -10.62
C ARG A 319 3.32 -8.87 -12.06
N GLU A 320 4.61 -8.98 -12.34
CA GLU A 320 5.16 -9.30 -13.65
C GLU A 320 4.49 -10.56 -14.26
N ILE A 321 4.28 -11.58 -13.41
CA ILE A 321 3.62 -12.81 -13.84
C ILE A 321 2.11 -12.59 -13.99
N VAL A 322 1.45 -12.00 -12.98
CA VAL A 322 -0.03 -12.04 -12.91
C VAL A 322 -0.75 -10.91 -13.62
N ARG A 323 -0.06 -9.86 -14.07
CA ARG A 323 -0.68 -8.68 -14.70
C ARG A 323 -0.47 -8.63 -16.20
N ASP A 324 -1.52 -8.26 -16.92
CA ASP A 324 -1.44 -7.91 -18.34
C ASP A 324 -1.98 -6.49 -18.52
N GLY A 325 -1.06 -5.53 -18.55
CA GLY A 325 -1.39 -4.11 -18.44
C GLY A 325 -2.07 -3.79 -17.10
N ALA A 326 -3.28 -3.21 -17.17
CA ALA A 326 -4.08 -2.89 -15.99
C ALA A 326 -4.87 -4.11 -15.45
N MET A 327 -5.04 -5.15 -16.26
CA MET A 327 -5.88 -6.31 -15.95
C MET A 327 -5.07 -7.48 -15.38
N LEU A 328 -5.77 -8.48 -14.85
CA LEU A 328 -5.17 -9.79 -14.57
C LEU A 328 -4.93 -10.52 -15.90
N ALA A 329 -3.79 -11.18 -15.99
CA ALA A 329 -3.47 -12.04 -17.13
C ALA A 329 -4.48 -13.21 -17.20
N SER A 330 -4.85 -13.60 -18.43
CA SER A 330 -5.71 -14.76 -18.63
C SER A 330 -4.98 -16.05 -18.21
N PRO A 331 -5.70 -17.14 -17.90
CA PRO A 331 -5.08 -18.43 -17.60
C PRO A 331 -4.15 -18.94 -18.72
N ASP A 332 -4.45 -18.63 -19.99
CA ASP A 332 -3.58 -18.96 -21.12
C ASP A 332 -2.26 -18.19 -21.06
N VAL A 333 -2.33 -16.88 -20.81
CA VAL A 333 -1.14 -16.03 -20.68
C VAL A 333 -0.30 -16.45 -19.47
N LEU A 334 -0.94 -16.78 -18.34
CA LEU A 334 -0.24 -17.26 -17.14
C LEU A 334 0.53 -18.56 -17.40
N ALA A 335 -0.09 -19.51 -18.13
CA ALA A 335 0.56 -20.77 -18.49
C ALA A 335 1.75 -20.60 -19.45
N GLN A 336 1.79 -19.51 -20.22
CA GLN A 336 2.93 -19.17 -21.08
C GLN A 336 4.08 -18.53 -20.31
N ARG A 337 3.78 -17.86 -19.19
CA ARG A 337 4.77 -17.12 -18.38
C ARG A 337 5.45 -17.98 -17.33
N VAL A 338 4.73 -18.95 -16.75
CA VAL A 338 5.24 -19.80 -15.67
C VAL A 338 4.74 -21.24 -15.79
N ASP A 339 5.56 -22.18 -15.31
CA ASP A 339 5.10 -23.53 -15.01
C ASP A 339 4.11 -23.46 -13.84
N LEU A 340 2.83 -23.72 -14.13
CA LEU A 340 1.74 -23.63 -13.16
C LEU A 340 1.86 -24.66 -12.02
N ALA A 341 2.47 -25.83 -12.27
CA ALA A 341 2.74 -26.81 -11.21
C ALA A 341 3.86 -26.33 -10.28
N GLN A 342 4.91 -25.70 -10.83
CA GLN A 342 5.96 -25.08 -10.04
C GLN A 342 5.46 -23.84 -9.28
N ALA A 343 4.57 -23.05 -9.89
CA ALA A 343 3.91 -21.92 -9.25
C ALA A 343 3.07 -22.37 -8.03
N GLY A 344 2.37 -23.51 -8.13
CA GLY A 344 1.67 -24.13 -7.00
C GLY A 344 2.59 -24.43 -5.82
N ARG A 345 3.75 -25.07 -6.06
CA ARG A 345 4.77 -25.33 -5.01
C ARG A 345 5.33 -24.04 -4.41
N THR A 346 5.58 -23.04 -5.26
CA THR A 346 6.06 -21.72 -4.82
C THR A 346 5.04 -21.04 -3.91
N MET A 347 3.74 -21.14 -4.23
CA MET A 347 2.66 -20.63 -3.39
C MET A 347 2.50 -21.42 -2.08
N GLN A 348 2.70 -22.73 -2.10
CA GLN A 348 2.70 -23.53 -0.87
C GLN A 348 3.79 -23.03 0.09
N HIS A 349 5.01 -22.78 -0.39
CA HIS A 349 6.08 -22.20 0.43
C HIS A 349 5.72 -20.81 0.97
N ALA A 350 5.11 -19.96 0.15
CA ALA A 350 4.66 -18.63 0.59
C ALA A 350 3.62 -18.71 1.73
N LEU A 351 2.73 -19.70 1.68
CA LEU A 351 1.72 -19.93 2.72
C LEU A 351 2.30 -20.54 4.01
N ILE A 352 3.35 -21.37 3.90
CA ILE A 352 4.12 -21.80 5.07
C ILE A 352 4.74 -20.59 5.78
N SER A 353 5.41 -19.72 5.03
CA SER A 353 5.97 -18.46 5.54
C SER A 353 4.88 -17.52 6.11
N SER A 354 3.71 -17.48 5.49
CA SER A 354 2.57 -16.70 5.99
C SER A 354 2.12 -17.15 7.38
N ALA A 355 2.09 -18.45 7.66
CA ALA A 355 1.70 -18.97 8.97
C ALA A 355 2.69 -18.56 10.08
N THR A 356 4.00 -18.63 9.81
CA THR A 356 5.03 -18.23 10.79
C THR A 356 5.05 -16.72 10.99
N LEU A 357 4.89 -15.92 9.93
CA LEU A 357 4.81 -14.47 10.03
C LEU A 357 3.52 -14.00 10.72
N GLY A 358 2.39 -14.67 10.50
CA GLY A 358 1.15 -14.42 11.23
C GLY A 358 1.31 -14.61 12.73
N GLN A 359 2.05 -15.65 13.13
CA GLN A 359 2.39 -15.89 14.54
C GLN A 359 3.33 -14.80 15.09
N ALA A 360 4.35 -14.37 14.34
CA ALA A 360 5.23 -13.28 14.76
C ALA A 360 4.48 -11.94 14.93
N VAL A 361 3.51 -11.64 14.05
CA VAL A 361 2.64 -10.46 14.17
C VAL A 361 1.75 -10.54 15.41
N LYS A 362 1.21 -11.73 15.72
CA LYS A 362 0.46 -11.99 16.95
C LYS A 362 1.32 -11.78 18.20
N GLU A 363 2.56 -12.25 18.19
CA GLU A 363 3.50 -12.08 19.32
C GLU A 363 3.82 -10.60 19.57
N LEU A 364 4.03 -9.81 18.51
CA LEU A 364 4.18 -8.36 18.65
C LEU A 364 2.95 -7.69 19.28
N ALA A 365 1.74 -8.10 18.89
CA ALA A 365 0.51 -7.57 19.49
C ALA A 365 0.33 -7.93 20.98
N ALA A 366 1.02 -8.97 21.45
CA ALA A 366 1.01 -9.37 22.85
C ALA A 366 1.99 -8.57 23.72
N ASP A 367 2.87 -7.74 23.14
CA ASP A 367 3.85 -6.96 23.89
C ASP A 367 3.14 -6.00 24.89
N PRO A 368 3.40 -6.12 26.21
CA PRO A 368 2.82 -5.22 27.21
C PRO A 368 3.20 -3.75 26.96
N ASN A 369 4.35 -3.47 26.34
CA ASN A 369 4.85 -2.12 26.07
C ASN A 369 4.32 -1.53 24.76
N LEU A 370 3.49 -2.27 24.03
CA LEU A 370 2.88 -1.79 22.80
C LEU A 370 2.07 -0.52 23.08
N SER A 371 2.34 0.50 22.28
CA SER A 371 1.73 1.83 22.37
C SER A 371 1.39 2.33 20.98
N GLY A 372 0.50 3.30 20.91
CA GLY A 372 0.12 3.93 19.66
C GLY A 372 -0.29 5.38 19.83
N PRO A 373 -0.53 6.09 18.71
CA PRO A 373 -0.85 7.51 18.74
C PRO A 373 -2.14 7.79 19.50
N ALA A 374 -2.10 8.74 20.44
CA ALA A 374 -3.20 9.08 21.34
C ALA A 374 -4.57 9.25 20.66
N ARG A 375 -4.62 9.90 19.48
CA ARG A 375 -5.90 10.14 18.79
C ARG A 375 -6.53 8.85 18.28
N TRP A 376 -5.73 8.02 17.62
CA TRP A 376 -6.18 6.72 17.14
C TRP A 376 -6.56 5.80 18.30
N VAL A 377 -5.72 5.75 19.35
CA VAL A 377 -6.00 4.95 20.55
C VAL A 377 -7.33 5.34 21.18
N HIS A 378 -7.61 6.64 21.29
CA HIS A 378 -8.88 7.11 21.86
C HIS A 378 -10.08 6.74 21.00
N GLU A 379 -10.00 6.98 19.69
CA GLU A 379 -11.08 6.66 18.75
C GLU A 379 -11.36 5.15 18.68
N GLU A 380 -10.32 4.32 18.54
CA GLU A 380 -10.49 2.87 18.49
C GLU A 380 -10.87 2.27 19.85
N ALA A 381 -10.44 2.84 20.97
CA ALA A 381 -10.92 2.40 22.27
C ALA A 381 -12.43 2.64 22.44
N ILE A 382 -12.94 3.80 21.97
CA ILE A 382 -14.38 4.07 21.95
C ILE A 382 -15.10 3.04 21.07
N LYS A 383 -14.63 2.82 19.83
CA LYS A 383 -15.24 1.83 18.93
C LYS A 383 -15.19 0.42 19.50
N ALA A 384 -14.07 0.01 20.09
CA ALA A 384 -13.92 -1.31 20.72
C ALA A 384 -14.91 -1.47 21.89
N GLN A 385 -15.06 -0.44 22.72
CA GLN A 385 -16.03 -0.42 23.81
C GLN A 385 -17.47 -0.52 23.28
N THR A 386 -17.82 0.23 22.23
CA THR A 386 -19.13 0.16 21.58
C THR A 386 -19.41 -1.25 21.01
N ARG A 387 -18.43 -1.90 20.40
CA ARG A 387 -18.56 -3.28 19.88
C ARG A 387 -18.82 -4.29 21.00
N LEU A 388 -18.08 -4.19 22.11
CA LEU A 388 -18.31 -5.04 23.28
C LEU A 388 -19.72 -4.86 23.84
N HIS A 389 -20.18 -3.62 23.98
CA HIS A 389 -21.53 -3.33 24.45
C HIS A 389 -22.62 -3.84 23.50
N ALA A 390 -22.42 -3.72 22.19
CA ALA A 390 -23.35 -4.28 21.20
C ALA A 390 -23.44 -5.81 21.30
N ALA A 391 -22.31 -6.50 21.48
CA ALA A 391 -22.27 -7.95 21.67
C ALA A 391 -22.95 -8.38 22.99
N ASP A 392 -22.73 -7.64 24.08
CA ASP A 392 -23.40 -7.88 25.37
C ASP A 392 -24.91 -7.62 25.30
N ALA A 393 -25.36 -6.58 24.59
CA ALA A 393 -26.76 -6.26 24.40
C ALA A 393 -27.50 -7.31 23.55
N LEU A 394 -26.84 -7.88 22.54
CA LEU A 394 -27.36 -9.02 21.77
C LEU A 394 -27.45 -10.30 22.61
N SER A 395 -26.60 -10.44 23.63
CA SER A 395 -26.53 -11.62 24.50
C SER A 395 -27.46 -11.55 25.72
N ARG A 396 -27.86 -10.34 26.17
CA ARG A 396 -28.75 -10.15 27.32
C ARG A 396 -29.98 -9.36 26.94
N GLN A 397 -31.12 -10.05 26.83
CA GLN A 397 -32.40 -9.44 26.45
C GLN A 397 -32.97 -8.44 27.49
N HIS A 398 -32.36 -8.24 28.68
CA HIS A 398 -32.94 -7.41 29.77
C HIS A 398 -31.90 -6.85 30.78
N ALA A 399 -30.98 -5.96 30.38
CA ALA A 399 -30.16 -5.23 31.37
C ALA A 399 -30.24 -3.71 31.13
N SER A 400 -30.60 -2.96 32.18
CA SER A 400 -30.77 -1.51 32.14
C SER A 400 -29.49 -0.83 31.64
N TYR A 401 -29.64 -0.11 30.54
CA TYR A 401 -28.62 0.70 29.91
C TYR A 401 -28.10 1.78 30.87
N VAL A 402 -26.80 1.73 31.18
CA VAL A 402 -26.05 2.86 31.74
C VAL A 402 -24.97 3.20 30.72
N GLU A 403 -25.18 4.29 29.99
CA GLU A 403 -24.17 4.86 29.10
C GLU A 403 -22.89 5.12 29.92
N PRO A 404 -21.73 4.56 29.55
CA PRO A 404 -20.49 4.94 30.19
C PRO A 404 -20.31 6.43 30.01
N SER A 405 -20.11 7.17 31.11
CA SER A 405 -19.96 8.61 31.03
C SER A 405 -18.86 8.95 30.01
N PRO A 406 -19.15 9.74 28.96
CA PRO A 406 -18.15 10.20 27.99
C PRO A 406 -17.01 11.03 28.62
N MET A 407 -17.07 11.27 29.93
CA MET A 407 -16.09 12.03 30.70
C MET A 407 -14.84 11.26 31.13
N ASN A 408 -14.82 9.92 31.08
CA ASN A 408 -13.60 9.16 31.37
C ASN A 408 -12.78 8.97 30.09
N ALA A 409 -12.09 10.02 29.67
CA ALA A 409 -11.21 9.95 28.51
C ALA A 409 -10.13 8.88 28.75
N TRP A 410 -10.12 7.82 27.93
CA TRP A 410 -9.09 6.76 27.91
C TRP A 410 -7.67 7.30 27.76
N VAL A 411 -7.53 8.53 27.26
CA VAL A 411 -6.27 9.17 26.95
C VAL A 411 -6.27 10.59 27.52
N ASN A 412 -5.15 10.99 28.11
CA ASN A 412 -4.95 12.32 28.65
C ASN A 412 -5.15 13.41 27.55
N PRO A 413 -5.92 14.49 27.81
CA PRO A 413 -6.14 15.57 26.84
C PRO A 413 -4.86 16.19 26.26
N ASN A 414 -3.78 16.28 27.04
CA ASN A 414 -2.49 16.78 26.56
C ASN A 414 -1.84 15.81 25.56
N ALA A 415 -1.98 14.51 25.77
CA ALA A 415 -1.49 13.48 24.85
C ALA A 415 -2.31 13.49 23.54
N LEU A 416 -3.64 13.65 23.63
CA LEU A 416 -4.51 13.82 22.45
C LEU A 416 -4.14 15.05 21.61
N ARG A 417 -3.89 16.19 22.27
CA ARG A 417 -3.48 17.42 21.60
C ARG A 417 -2.18 17.24 20.82
N ARG A 418 -1.18 16.63 21.47
CA ARG A 418 0.16 16.38 20.88
C ARG A 418 0.21 15.15 19.97
N ASN A 419 -0.86 14.36 19.95
CA ASN A 419 -0.89 13.01 19.37
C ASN A 419 0.31 12.16 19.80
N ALA A 420 0.67 12.25 21.08
CA ALA A 420 1.79 11.50 21.64
C ALA A 420 1.45 10.01 21.71
N ASP A 421 2.47 9.15 21.69
CA ASP A 421 2.25 7.72 21.91
C ASP A 421 1.82 7.46 23.34
N VAL A 422 0.79 6.62 23.49
CA VAL A 422 0.23 6.22 24.78
C VAL A 422 0.06 4.71 24.83
N PRO A 423 0.15 4.09 26.02
CA PRO A 423 -0.15 2.68 26.20
C PRO A 423 -1.58 2.36 25.75
N LEU A 424 -1.77 1.15 25.22
CA LEU A 424 -3.09 0.70 24.78
C LEU A 424 -3.99 0.38 25.99
N PRO A 425 -5.21 0.94 26.07
CA PRO A 425 -6.20 0.54 27.06
C PRO A 425 -6.53 -0.96 26.96
N PRO A 426 -6.93 -1.63 28.06
CA PRO A 426 -7.20 -3.07 28.08
C PRO A 426 -8.19 -3.52 27.00
N VAL A 427 -9.29 -2.77 26.81
CA VAL A 427 -10.31 -3.05 25.79
C VAL A 427 -9.75 -3.06 24.37
N LEU A 428 -8.86 -2.12 24.07
CA LEU A 428 -8.22 -2.03 22.76
C LEU A 428 -7.16 -3.12 22.59
N ARG A 429 -6.40 -3.43 23.64
CA ARG A 429 -5.43 -4.52 23.65
C ARG A 429 -6.09 -5.86 23.34
N GLU A 430 -7.19 -6.18 24.01
CA GLU A 430 -7.96 -7.41 23.77
C GLU A 430 -8.50 -7.46 22.34
N SER A 431 -9.06 -6.35 21.84
CA SER A 431 -9.55 -6.26 20.46
C SER A 431 -8.44 -6.53 19.42
N ILE A 432 -7.26 -5.93 19.60
CA ILE A 432 -6.11 -6.10 18.70
C ILE A 432 -5.57 -7.53 18.81
N SER A 433 -5.37 -8.05 20.03
CA SER A 433 -4.91 -9.42 20.23
C SER A 433 -5.87 -10.44 19.59
N GLY A 434 -7.18 -10.25 19.73
CA GLY A 434 -8.18 -11.11 19.08
C GLY A 434 -8.15 -11.02 17.55
N GLN A 435 -7.83 -9.85 16.98
CA GLN A 435 -7.64 -9.71 15.54
C GLN A 435 -6.38 -10.42 15.04
N MET A 436 -5.26 -10.30 15.76
CA MET A 436 -4.01 -10.97 15.38
C MET A 436 -4.08 -12.49 15.61
N GLU A 437 -4.87 -12.94 16.58
CA GLU A 437 -5.21 -14.35 16.77
C GLU A 437 -5.96 -14.90 15.54
N ARG A 438 -7.00 -14.20 15.06
CA ARG A 438 -7.73 -14.60 13.84
C ARG A 438 -6.82 -14.63 12.62
N LEU A 439 -5.92 -13.66 12.49
CA LEU A 439 -4.90 -13.68 11.45
C LEU A 439 -4.06 -14.96 11.52
N ALA A 440 -3.41 -15.22 12.66
CA ALA A 440 -2.53 -16.37 12.85
C ALA A 440 -3.26 -17.69 12.57
N GLN A 441 -4.49 -17.85 13.07
CA GLN A 441 -5.33 -19.02 12.83
C GLN A 441 -5.67 -19.20 11.34
N SER A 442 -6.08 -18.12 10.65
CA SER A 442 -6.37 -18.19 9.22
C SER A 442 -5.14 -18.53 8.39
N ALA A 443 -3.96 -18.01 8.74
CA ALA A 443 -2.73 -18.32 8.04
C ALA A 443 -2.29 -19.78 8.22
N VAL A 444 -2.46 -20.35 9.43
CA VAL A 444 -2.24 -21.78 9.69
C VAL A 444 -3.22 -22.63 8.89
N ALA A 445 -4.52 -22.29 8.90
CA ALA A 445 -5.52 -22.99 8.10
C ALA A 445 -5.22 -22.91 6.58
N GLY A 446 -4.78 -21.75 6.10
CA GLY A 446 -4.32 -21.53 4.72
C GLY A 446 -3.17 -22.44 4.33
N ARG A 447 -2.14 -22.53 5.19
CA ARG A 447 -1.01 -23.46 5.03
C ARG A 447 -1.49 -24.91 4.95
N ASP A 448 -2.36 -25.34 5.86
CA ASP A 448 -2.79 -26.74 5.96
C ASP A 448 -3.65 -27.16 4.76
N VAL A 449 -4.56 -26.28 4.31
CA VAL A 449 -5.34 -26.50 3.08
C VAL A 449 -4.43 -26.56 1.86
N ALA A 450 -3.47 -25.64 1.74
CA ALA A 450 -2.51 -25.64 0.63
C ALA A 450 -1.60 -26.88 0.63
N GLY A 451 -1.19 -27.38 1.81
CA GLY A 451 -0.43 -28.62 1.91
C GLY A 451 -1.19 -29.84 1.36
N GLY A 452 -2.52 -29.88 1.53
CA GLY A 452 -3.38 -30.89 0.93
C GLY A 452 -3.53 -30.73 -0.58
N ALA A 453 -3.86 -29.52 -1.03
CA ALA A 453 -4.28 -29.23 -2.40
C ALA A 453 -3.13 -29.04 -3.40
N LEU A 454 -2.01 -28.46 -2.96
CA LEU A 454 -0.86 -28.14 -3.81
C LEU A 454 0.28 -29.16 -3.67
N GLY A 455 0.26 -29.97 -2.60
CA GLY A 455 1.26 -31.01 -2.34
C GLY A 455 0.95 -32.37 -2.98
N ARG A 456 -0.26 -32.58 -3.52
CA ARG A 456 -0.68 -33.83 -4.17
C ARG A 456 -0.76 -33.63 -5.68
N HIS A 457 -0.21 -34.56 -6.45
CA HIS A 457 -0.57 -34.68 -7.87
C HIS A 457 -2.03 -35.13 -7.96
N PRO A 458 -2.84 -34.59 -8.90
CA PRO A 458 -4.23 -34.99 -9.03
C PRO A 458 -4.30 -36.47 -9.41
N GLN A 459 -4.67 -37.31 -8.43
CA GLN A 459 -5.19 -38.64 -8.72
C GLN A 459 -6.65 -38.44 -9.14
N LEU A 460 -6.86 -38.24 -10.44
CA LEU A 460 -8.19 -38.19 -11.05
C LEU A 460 -8.83 -39.59 -10.93
N THR A 461 -9.35 -39.90 -9.75
CA THR A 461 -10.15 -41.09 -9.51
C THR A 461 -11.58 -40.76 -9.93
N GLY A 462 -12.04 -41.48 -10.96
CA GLY A 462 -13.34 -41.34 -11.64
C GLY A 462 -14.54 -41.02 -10.75
N ARG A 463 -14.73 -39.73 -10.45
CA ARG A 463 -16.01 -39.16 -10.04
C ARG A 463 -16.55 -38.29 -11.16
N GLU A 464 -17.85 -38.44 -11.35
CA GLU A 464 -18.65 -38.11 -12.52
C GLU A 464 -18.41 -36.70 -13.08
N ILE A 465 -18.44 -36.63 -14.41
CA ILE A 465 -17.94 -35.53 -15.26
C ILE A 465 -18.96 -34.38 -15.39
N GLU A 466 -20.17 -34.52 -14.85
CA GLU A 466 -21.25 -33.55 -15.04
C GLU A 466 -21.23 -32.46 -13.96
N GLY A 467 -20.55 -31.35 -14.25
CA GLY A 467 -20.58 -30.14 -13.41
C GLY A 467 -19.31 -29.28 -13.38
N ARG A 468 -18.29 -29.61 -14.18
CA ARG A 468 -16.92 -29.04 -14.13
C ARG A 468 -16.76 -27.57 -14.60
N GLY A 469 -17.84 -26.79 -14.64
CA GLY A 469 -17.72 -25.35 -14.87
C GLY A 469 -17.26 -24.66 -13.59
N LEU A 470 -16.01 -24.17 -13.55
CA LEU A 470 -15.69 -23.09 -12.61
C LEU A 470 -16.57 -21.90 -12.99
N PRO A 471 -17.22 -21.22 -12.04
CA PRO A 471 -18.01 -20.04 -12.36
C PRO A 471 -17.14 -19.05 -13.13
N VAL A 472 -17.68 -18.54 -14.24
CA VAL A 472 -17.15 -17.32 -14.86
C VAL A 472 -17.21 -16.27 -13.76
N PRO A 473 -16.11 -15.58 -13.46
CA PRO A 473 -16.14 -14.59 -12.40
C PRO A 473 -17.22 -13.57 -12.75
N ASP A 474 -18.11 -13.27 -11.81
CA ASP A 474 -18.51 -11.88 -11.68
C ASP A 474 -17.19 -11.11 -11.61
N ALA A 475 -17.01 -10.13 -12.49
CA ALA A 475 -15.85 -9.25 -12.47
C ALA A 475 -15.55 -8.95 -10.99
N PRO A 476 -14.28 -9.09 -10.52
CA PRO A 476 -13.96 -8.74 -9.14
C PRO A 476 -14.64 -7.42 -8.89
N THR A 477 -15.58 -7.40 -7.93
CA THR A 477 -16.51 -6.29 -7.71
C THR A 477 -15.71 -5.03 -7.91
N SER A 478 -16.05 -4.30 -8.96
CA SER A 478 -15.20 -3.28 -9.52
C SER A 478 -14.68 -2.39 -8.39
N LEU A 479 -13.38 -2.45 -8.11
CA LEU A 479 -12.67 -1.36 -7.41
C LEU A 479 -12.56 -0.11 -8.31
N PHE A 480 -13.43 0.01 -9.32
CA PHE A 480 -13.57 1.10 -10.27
C PHE A 480 -15.02 1.18 -10.77
N PHE A 481 -15.87 1.97 -10.11
CA PHE A 481 -16.85 2.91 -10.69
C PHE A 481 -17.80 3.41 -9.59
N GLY A 482 -18.04 4.73 -9.53
CA GLY A 482 -18.94 5.30 -8.54
C GLY A 482 -19.24 6.79 -8.53
N ARG A 483 -19.01 7.52 -9.63
CA ARG A 483 -19.34 8.96 -9.89
C ARG A 483 -18.57 10.04 -9.16
#